data_AF-A0A562I8V7-F1
#
_entry.id   AF-A0A562I8V7-F1
#
_cell.length_a   1.000
_cell.length_b   1.000
_cell.length_c   1.000
_cell.angle_alpha   90.00
_cell.angle_beta   90.00
_cell.angle_gamma   90.00
#
_symmetry.space_group_name_H-M   'P 1'
#
loop_
_entity.id
_entity.type
_entity.pdbx_description
1 polymer ?
#
loop_
_entity_poly.entity_id
_entity_poly.type
_entity_poly.pdbx_seq_one_letter_code
_entity_poly.pdbx_strand_id
1 'polypeptide(L)' 'MNNVEIAYTPTNSSWLNRIEVQFTALRYVILDGTDHASHKEQGCMIRRYILRRNRDADDQRLRAVVGMANAA' A
#
# COMPACT_ATOMS: atom_id res chain seq x y z
N MET A 1 0.42 9.85 -28.27
CA MET A 1 0.07 8.45 -27.93
C MET A 1 0.95 8.03 -26.75
N ASN A 2 0.37 7.52 -25.67
CA ASN A 2 1.17 7.02 -24.54
C ASN A 2 1.55 5.56 -24.80
N ASN A 3 2.82 5.21 -24.54
CA ASN A 3 3.36 3.86 -24.71
C ASN A 3 2.93 2.97 -23.53
N VAL A 4 1.71 2.46 -23.58
CA VAL A 4 1.11 1.65 -22.51
C VAL A 4 0.64 0.33 -23.09
N GLU A 5 1.01 -0.78 -22.44
CA GLU A 5 0.58 -2.14 -22.75
C GLU A 5 -0.20 -2.73 -21.57
N ILE A 6 -1.22 -3.55 -21.86
CA ILE A 6 -2.03 -4.21 -20.84
C ILE A 6 -1.38 -5.54 -20.45
N ALA A 7 -1.06 -5.70 -19.17
CA ALA A 7 -0.63 -6.99 -18.62
C ALA A 7 -1.84 -7.78 -18.10
N TYR A 8 -2.05 -8.97 -18.65
CA TYR A 8 -3.13 -9.86 -18.22
C TYR A 8 -2.71 -10.70 -17.01
N THR A 9 -3.62 -10.85 -16.05
CA THR A 9 -3.43 -11.73 -14.88
C THR A 9 -4.53 -12.80 -14.87
N PRO A 10 -4.23 -14.05 -14.44
CA PRO A 10 -5.26 -15.09 -14.33
C PRO A 10 -6.35 -14.74 -13.32
N THR A 11 -7.56 -15.28 -13.53
CA THR A 11 -8.68 -15.14 -12.60
C THR A 11 -8.32 -15.63 -11.20
N ASN A 12 -8.71 -14.86 -10.17
CA ASN A 12 -8.41 -15.14 -8.75
C ASN A 12 -6.92 -15.11 -8.37
N SER A 13 -6.05 -14.48 -9.18
CA SER A 13 -4.63 -14.33 -8.89
C SER A 13 -4.28 -12.91 -8.44
N SER A 14 -4.99 -12.39 -7.46
CA SER A 14 -4.73 -11.04 -6.91
C SER A 14 -3.28 -10.88 -6.44
N TRP A 15 -2.67 -11.96 -5.93
CA TRP A 15 -1.29 -12.01 -5.42
C TRP A 15 -0.22 -11.76 -6.48
N LEU A 16 -0.54 -11.97 -7.76
CA LEU A 16 0.34 -11.59 -8.87
C LEU A 16 0.31 -10.08 -9.14
N ASN A 17 -0.70 -9.38 -8.63
CA ASN A 17 -0.81 -7.94 -8.77
C ASN A 17 0.07 -7.24 -7.73
N ARG A 18 1.15 -6.59 -8.17
CA ARG A 18 2.12 -5.90 -7.29
C ARG A 18 1.51 -4.83 -6.38
N ILE A 19 0.32 -4.33 -6.69
CA ILE A 19 -0.38 -3.37 -5.82
C ILE A 19 -1.09 -4.06 -4.64
N GLU A 20 -1.36 -5.37 -4.67
CA GLU A 20 -2.15 -6.03 -3.62
C GLU A 20 -1.49 -5.95 -2.24
N VAL A 21 -0.18 -6.20 -2.16
CA VAL A 21 0.61 -6.07 -0.91
C VAL A 21 0.50 -4.68 -0.28
N GLN A 22 0.22 -3.67 -1.10
CA GLN A 22 0.08 -2.29 -0.64
C GLN A 22 -1.25 -2.02 0.06
N PHE A 23 -2.27 -2.82 -0.24
CA PHE A 23 -3.60 -2.71 0.34
C PHE A 23 -3.72 -3.38 1.70
N THR A 24 -2.88 -4.38 2.01
CA THR A 24 -2.91 -5.08 3.30
C THR A 24 -2.69 -4.13 4.47
N ALA A 25 -1.63 -3.32 4.44
CA ALA A 25 -1.36 -2.35 5.51
C ALA A 25 -2.40 -1.22 5.57
N LEU A 26 -2.92 -0.78 4.41
CA LEU A 26 -4.02 0.19 4.36
C LEU A 26 -5.27 -0.37 5.04
N ARG A 27 -5.63 -1.62 4.74
CA ARG A 27 -6.79 -2.29 5.30
C ARG A 27 -6.71 -2.37 6.81
N TYR A 28 -5.61 -2.88 7.37
CA TYR A 28 -5.49 -3.01 8.82
C TYR A 28 -5.47 -1.66 9.55
N VAL A 29 -4.76 -0.67 9.02
CA VAL A 29 -4.49 0.58 9.75
C VAL A 29 -5.60 1.63 9.57
N ILE A 30 -6.29 1.61 8.43
CA ILE A 30 -7.24 2.68 8.04
C ILE A 30 -8.67 2.17 7.89
N LEU A 31 -8.90 0.87 7.67
CA LEU A 31 -10.24 0.35 7.39
C LEU A 31 -10.77 -0.56 8.52
N ASP A 32 -9.96 -1.49 9.03
CA ASP A 32 -10.42 -2.52 9.96
C ASP A 32 -10.39 -2.06 11.45
N GLY A 33 -9.66 -0.98 11.79
CA GLY A 33 -9.39 -0.59 13.19
C GLY A 33 -9.84 0.80 13.62
N THR A 34 -10.61 1.52 12.79
CA THR A 34 -10.92 2.94 13.02
C THR A 34 -12.39 3.22 12.79
N ASP A 35 -13.09 3.64 13.84
CA ASP A 35 -14.47 4.14 13.75
C ASP A 35 -14.46 5.56 13.15
N HIS A 36 -14.52 5.65 11.82
CA HIS A 36 -14.61 6.94 11.14
C HIS A 36 -16.05 7.43 11.20
N ALA A 37 -16.26 8.65 11.70
CA ALA A 37 -17.59 9.23 11.81
C ALA A 37 -18.21 9.60 10.44
N SER A 38 -17.40 9.60 9.36
CA SER A 38 -17.87 9.85 8.00
C SER A 38 -16.94 9.29 6.92
N HIS A 39 -17.48 9.08 5.71
CA HIS A 39 -16.67 8.74 4.53
C HIS A 39 -15.62 9.81 4.17
N LYS A 40 -15.88 11.08 4.50
CA LYS A 40 -14.91 12.17 4.29
C LYS A 40 -13.68 11.99 5.17
N GLU A 41 -13.90 11.63 6.43
CA GLU A 41 -12.82 11.35 7.39
C GLU A 41 -11.99 10.14 6.96
N GLN A 42 -12.66 9.04 6.58
CA GLN A 42 -12.00 7.85 6.04
C GLN A 42 -11.15 8.20 4.80
N GLY A 43 -11.68 8.98 3.86
CA GLY A 43 -10.94 9.45 2.68
C GLY A 43 -9.72 10.29 3.03
N CYS A 44 -9.83 11.19 4.02
CA CYS A 44 -8.70 11.96 4.54
C CYS A 44 -7.61 11.05 5.13
N MET A 45 -8.00 10.00 5.86
CA MET A 45 -7.08 9.05 6.47
C MET A 45 -6.36 8.18 5.43
N ILE A 46 -7.06 7.71 4.40
CA ILE A 46 -6.45 7.03 3.25
C ILE A 46 -5.38 7.93 2.60
N ARG A 47 -5.73 9.20 2.36
CA ARG A 47 -4.81 10.16 1.71
C ARG A 47 -3.58 10.43 2.56
N ARG A 48 -3.76 10.59 3.88
CA ARG A 48 -2.67 10.75 4.85
C ARG A 48 -1.76 9.51 4.88
N TYR A 49 -2.34 8.32 4.85
CA TYR A 49 -1.57 7.08 4.78
C TYR A 49 -0.68 7.02 3.54
N ILE A 50 -1.24 7.31 2.35
CA ILE A 50 -0.49 7.28 1.09
C ILE A 50 0.64 8.30 1.10
N LEU A 51 0.38 9.54 1.56
CA LEU A 51 1.39 10.59 1.64
C LEU A 51 2.57 10.21 2.53
N ARG A 52 2.29 9.71 3.75
CA ARG A 52 3.34 9.21 4.64
C ARG A 52 4.09 8.04 4.00
N ARG A 53 3.38 7.02 3.50
CA ARG A 53 4.03 5.83 2.91
C ARG A 53 4.98 6.19 1.77
N ASN A 54 4.59 7.14 0.93
CA ASN A 54 5.42 7.59 -0.19
C ASN A 54 6.60 8.45 0.28
N ARG A 55 6.43 9.23 1.35
CA ARG A 55 7.54 9.97 1.98
C ARG A 55 8.56 9.04 2.61
N ASP A 56 8.09 8.00 3.30
CA ASP A 56 8.94 7.09 4.06
C ASP A 56 9.54 5.97 3.18
N ALA A 57 9.25 5.96 1.87
CA ALA A 57 9.82 4.99 0.93
C ALA A 57 11.35 5.06 0.81
N ASP A 58 11.92 6.22 1.15
CA ASP A 58 13.37 6.48 1.18
C ASP A 58 13.93 6.48 2.61
N ASP A 59 13.15 6.10 3.63
CA ASP A 59 13.62 6.04 5.00
C ASP A 59 14.74 4.99 5.16
N GLN A 60 15.95 5.46 5.52
CA GLN A 60 17.14 4.62 5.64
C GLN A 60 17.01 3.55 6.73
N ARG A 61 16.29 3.85 7.83
CA ARG A 61 16.07 2.90 8.92
C ARG A 61 15.10 1.82 8.47
N LEU A 62 14.03 2.19 7.77
CA LEU A 62 13.08 1.23 7.22
C LEU A 62 13.77 0.31 6.19
N ARG A 63 14.63 0.87 5.32
CA ARG A 63 15.45 0.10 4.37
C ARG A 63 16.39 -0.88 5.05
N ALA A 64 17.04 -0.47 6.15
CA ALA A 64 17.91 -1.36 6.91
C ALA A 64 17.14 -2.54 7.53
N VAL A 65 15.95 -2.29 8.12
CA VAL A 65 15.09 -3.33 8.69
C VAL A 65 14.61 -4.31 7.61
N VAL A 66 14.15 -3.80 6.46
CA VAL A 66 13.73 -4.63 5.33
C VAL A 66 14.91 -5.44 4.77
N GLY A 67 16.09 -4.83 4.66
CA GLY A 67 17.31 -5.51 4.23
C GLY A 67 17.70 -6.66 5.15
N MET A 68 17.61 -6.46 6.47
CA MET A 68 17.84 -7.52 7.46
C MET A 68 16.80 -8.65 7.35
N ALA A 69 15.51 -8.31 7.17
CA ALA A 69 14.45 -9.29 7.05
C ALA A 69 14.54 -10.14 5.77
N ASN A 70 15.07 -9.58 4.68
CA ASN A 70 15.25 -10.29 3.41
C ASN A 70 16.53 -11.14 3.34
N ALA A 71 17.47 -10.95 4.28
CA ALA A 71 18.72 -11.70 4.36
C ALA A 71 18.63 -12.95 5.26
N ALA A 72 17.50 -13.13 5.96
CA ALA A 72 17.17 -14.30 6.77
C ALA A 72 16.29 -15.27 5.97
#